data_AF-A0A1A7Z3E0-F1
#
_entry.id   AF-A0A1A7Z3E0-F1
#
_cell.length_a   1.000
_cell.length_b   1.000
_cell.length_c   1.000
_cell.angle_alpha   90.00
_cell.angle_beta   90.00
_cell.angle_gamma   90.00
#
_symmetry.space_group_name_H-M   'P 1'
#
loop_
_entity.id
_entity.type
_entity.pdbx_description
1 polymer ?
#
loop_
_entity_poly.entity_id
_entity_poly.type
_entity_poly.pdbx_seq_one_letter_code
_entity_poly.pdbx_strand_id
1 'polypeptide(L)'
;MEGKWEDVYNHLSSGSYPPECTRGQRQTLRKSASKFSLHDGKLFYGAEPRRRAIKSKEEAVSLFKEFHVPPVGRHTGIVKTRTSMCSVFYWHGMTADIEKWVSECDQCQRVETPVRVCKTPDYFKVSAVWEIISITMIGPLPKTSSGFEYILTATDCLSKWVEAFPQKTNSAEEVSKNLCTMFYRHGWPKRILTNQGQEFADEVNRRCCELLSVERMAITTNHAQTYRLSGRTNSNITRALRIFANERKDDWDIYLDPILFGLRSKMHCTTKVSPFLLMYGREARYPSEVPENVPLSSVMLPKEYRPFIKKQDTKHDAKE
;
A
#
# COMPACT_ATOMS: atom_id res chain seq x y z
N MET A 1 -8.55 -23.34 -31.20
CA MET A 1 -9.48 -22.66 -30.26
C MET A 1 -10.91 -22.74 -30.74
N GLU A 2 -11.18 -22.55 -32.04
CA GLU A 2 -12.54 -22.37 -32.56
C GLU A 2 -13.47 -23.58 -32.46
N GLY A 3 -13.03 -24.79 -32.85
CA GLY A 3 -13.94 -25.96 -32.90
C GLY A 3 -14.58 -26.34 -31.56
N LYS A 4 -13.86 -26.19 -30.45
CA LYS A 4 -14.35 -26.54 -29.10
C LYS A 4 -15.45 -25.59 -28.60
N TRP A 5 -15.39 -24.32 -29.00
CA TRP A 5 -16.39 -23.33 -28.60
C TRP A 5 -17.67 -23.46 -29.40
N GLU A 6 -17.54 -23.89 -30.65
CA GLU A 6 -18.65 -24.17 -31.54
C GLU A 6 -19.46 -25.38 -31.07
N ASP A 7 -18.79 -26.44 -30.64
CA ASP A 7 -19.45 -27.61 -30.04
C ASP A 7 -20.21 -27.27 -28.75
N VAL A 8 -19.63 -26.43 -27.89
CA VAL A 8 -20.28 -25.96 -26.65
C VAL A 8 -21.47 -25.06 -26.98
N TYR A 9 -21.34 -24.17 -27.97
CA TYR A 9 -22.41 -23.30 -28.42
C TYR A 9 -23.57 -24.10 -29.00
N ASN A 10 -23.30 -25.02 -29.93
CA ASN A 10 -24.31 -25.85 -30.58
C ASN A 10 -25.03 -26.77 -29.60
N HIS A 11 -24.30 -27.33 -28.63
CA HIS A 11 -24.91 -28.12 -27.57
C HIS A 11 -25.85 -27.30 -26.68
N LEU A 12 -25.46 -26.06 -26.33
CA LEU A 12 -26.29 -25.18 -25.48
C LEU A 12 -27.46 -24.54 -26.25
N SER A 13 -27.35 -24.33 -27.56
CA SER A 13 -28.39 -23.69 -28.37
C SER A 13 -29.42 -24.68 -28.91
N SER A 14 -28.98 -25.87 -29.34
CA SER A 14 -29.81 -26.83 -30.10
C SER A 14 -29.82 -28.25 -29.51
N GLY A 15 -29.05 -28.49 -28.44
CA GLY A 15 -28.91 -29.82 -27.84
C GLY A 15 -28.13 -30.82 -28.70
N SER A 16 -27.58 -30.38 -29.84
CA SER A 16 -26.87 -31.23 -30.79
C SER A 16 -25.48 -31.65 -30.30
N TYR A 17 -24.97 -32.75 -30.86
CA TYR A 17 -23.62 -33.25 -30.65
C TYR A 17 -22.90 -33.34 -32.01
N PRO A 18 -21.56 -33.25 -32.04
CA PRO A 18 -20.81 -33.47 -33.27
C PRO A 18 -21.12 -34.84 -33.89
N PRO A 19 -21.26 -34.94 -35.23
CA PRO A 19 -21.78 -36.13 -35.91
C PRO A 19 -20.97 -37.43 -35.71
N GLU A 20 -19.70 -37.35 -35.27
CA GLU A 20 -18.83 -38.51 -35.01
C GLU A 20 -18.39 -38.64 -33.54
N CYS A 21 -19.22 -38.17 -32.60
CA CYS A 21 -18.89 -38.11 -31.19
C CYS A 21 -19.20 -39.42 -30.41
N THR A 22 -18.17 -40.04 -29.82
CA THR A 22 -18.30 -41.18 -28.89
C THR A 22 -19.05 -40.84 -27.60
N ARG A 23 -19.56 -41.84 -26.87
CA ARG A 23 -20.26 -41.64 -25.59
C ARG A 23 -19.41 -40.88 -24.55
N GLY A 24 -18.11 -41.15 -24.49
CA GLY A 24 -17.18 -40.44 -23.59
C GLY A 24 -16.96 -38.97 -23.96
N GLN A 25 -16.87 -38.67 -25.27
CA GLN A 25 -16.79 -37.29 -25.76
C GLN A 25 -18.08 -36.51 -25.48
N ARG A 26 -19.27 -37.13 -25.61
CA ARG A 26 -20.55 -36.50 -25.24
C ARG A 26 -20.60 -36.15 -23.75
N GLN A 27 -20.11 -37.05 -22.89
CA GLN A 27 -20.05 -36.79 -21.45
C GLN A 27 -19.10 -35.65 -21.10
N THR A 28 -17.94 -35.60 -21.77
CA THR A 28 -16.96 -34.51 -21.62
C THR A 28 -17.53 -33.17 -22.07
N LEU A 29 -18.26 -33.15 -23.20
CA LEU A 29 -18.91 -31.95 -23.71
C LEU A 29 -19.98 -31.44 -22.74
N ARG A 30 -20.83 -32.31 -22.18
CA ARG A 30 -21.83 -31.95 -21.16
C ARG A 30 -21.19 -31.31 -19.93
N LYS A 31 -20.12 -31.93 -19.40
CA LYS A 31 -19.36 -31.41 -18.24
C LYS A 31 -18.68 -30.07 -18.53
N SER A 32 -18.26 -29.86 -19.77
CA SER A 32 -17.66 -28.58 -20.19
C SER A 32 -18.74 -27.51 -20.34
N ALA A 33 -19.82 -27.82 -21.05
CA ALA A 33 -20.94 -26.93 -21.34
C ALA A 33 -21.68 -26.48 -20.07
N SER A 34 -21.75 -27.31 -19.03
CA SER A 34 -22.36 -26.94 -17.74
C SER A 34 -21.68 -25.77 -17.04
N LYS A 35 -20.46 -25.40 -17.44
CA LYS A 35 -19.73 -24.23 -16.91
C LYS A 35 -20.06 -22.94 -17.67
N PHE A 36 -20.87 -23.04 -18.71
CA PHE A 36 -21.23 -21.92 -19.58
C PHE A 36 -22.73 -21.69 -19.58
N SER A 37 -23.10 -20.45 -19.89
CA SER A 37 -24.47 -20.05 -20.14
C SER A 37 -24.54 -19.23 -21.42
N LEU A 38 -25.68 -19.28 -22.10
CA LEU A 38 -25.93 -18.51 -23.31
C LEU A 38 -26.82 -17.32 -22.95
N HIS A 39 -26.40 -16.12 -23.33
CA HIS A 39 -27.21 -14.90 -23.21
C HIS A 39 -26.99 -14.05 -24.46
N ASP A 40 -28.07 -13.69 -25.15
CA ASP A 40 -28.06 -12.84 -26.35
C ASP A 40 -27.11 -13.34 -27.44
N GLY A 41 -27.12 -14.66 -27.67
CA GLY A 41 -26.24 -15.31 -28.65
C GLY A 41 -24.74 -15.35 -28.27
N LYS A 42 -24.37 -14.90 -27.06
CA LYS A 42 -22.99 -14.91 -26.55
C LYS A 42 -22.83 -15.93 -25.43
N LEU A 43 -21.67 -16.58 -25.41
CA LEU A 43 -21.30 -17.52 -24.35
C LEU A 43 -20.71 -16.77 -23.15
N PHE A 44 -21.08 -17.19 -21.96
CA PHE A 44 -20.59 -16.69 -20.69
C PHE A 44 -20.09 -17.82 -19.81
N TYR A 45 -18.98 -17.62 -19.10
CA TYR A 45 -18.30 -18.60 -18.26
C TYR A 45 -18.40 -18.25 -16.77
N GLY A 46 -18.74 -19.27 -15.95
CA GLY A 46 -18.79 -19.17 -14.50
C GLY A 46 -20.11 -18.64 -13.93
N ALA A 47 -20.16 -18.54 -12.60
CA ALA A 47 -21.25 -17.91 -11.86
C ALA A 47 -21.06 -16.38 -11.79
N GLU A 48 -22.08 -15.65 -11.32
CA GLU A 48 -22.05 -14.18 -11.27
C GLU A 48 -20.85 -13.61 -10.46
N PRO A 49 -20.14 -12.59 -10.96
CA PRO A 49 -20.32 -11.95 -12.28
C PRO A 49 -19.84 -12.85 -13.42
N ARG A 50 -20.72 -13.09 -14.39
CA ARG A 50 -20.42 -13.92 -15.56
C ARG A 50 -19.36 -13.26 -16.46
N ARG A 51 -18.44 -14.06 -16.99
CA ARG A 51 -17.39 -13.59 -17.90
C ARG A 51 -17.70 -13.96 -19.34
N ARG A 52 -17.65 -13.02 -20.28
CA ARG A 52 -17.89 -13.30 -21.70
C ARG A 52 -16.80 -14.20 -22.28
N ALA A 53 -17.18 -15.33 -22.83
CA ALA A 53 -16.26 -16.26 -23.47
C ALA A 53 -15.88 -15.77 -24.87
N ILE A 54 -14.58 -15.69 -25.15
CA ILE A 54 -14.02 -15.24 -26.43
C ILE A 54 -13.67 -16.45 -27.29
N LYS A 55 -14.17 -16.46 -28.53
CA LYS A 55 -14.13 -17.66 -29.39
C LYS A 55 -12.94 -17.66 -30.36
N SER A 56 -12.53 -16.50 -30.85
CA SER A 56 -11.49 -16.33 -31.87
C SER A 56 -10.25 -15.62 -31.34
N LYS A 57 -9.12 -15.84 -32.00
CA LYS A 57 -7.86 -15.17 -31.64
C LYS A 57 -7.89 -13.69 -32.01
N GLU A 58 -8.58 -13.36 -33.09
CA GLU A 58 -8.72 -12.02 -33.64
C GLU A 58 -9.48 -11.12 -32.68
N GLU A 59 -10.56 -11.65 -32.07
CA GLU A 59 -11.32 -10.95 -31.02
C GLU A 59 -10.44 -10.76 -29.77
N ALA A 60 -9.68 -11.78 -29.36
CA ALA A 60 -8.75 -11.64 -28.23
C ALA A 60 -7.68 -10.55 -28.47
N VAL A 61 -7.10 -10.49 -29.67
CA VAL A 61 -6.12 -9.46 -30.05
C VAL A 61 -6.74 -8.06 -30.07
N SER A 62 -7.98 -7.92 -30.53
CA SER A 62 -8.71 -6.65 -30.47
C SER A 62 -8.89 -6.17 -29.03
N LEU A 63 -9.27 -7.09 -28.12
CA LEU A 63 -9.42 -6.79 -26.70
C LEU A 63 -8.08 -6.43 -26.03
N PHE A 64 -6.98 -7.08 -26.40
CA PHE A 64 -5.65 -6.69 -25.89
C PHE A 64 -5.34 -5.23 -26.25
N LYS A 65 -5.60 -4.84 -27.52
CA LYS A 65 -5.41 -3.46 -27.96
C LYS A 65 -6.30 -2.51 -27.16
N GLU A 66 -7.59 -2.80 -27.04
CA GLU A 66 -8.56 -1.96 -26.32
C GLU A 66 -8.19 -1.74 -24.84
N PHE A 67 -7.75 -2.78 -24.14
CA PHE A 67 -7.45 -2.70 -22.71
C PHE A 67 -6.06 -2.16 -22.39
N HIS A 68 -5.12 -2.21 -23.34
CA HIS A 68 -3.73 -1.84 -23.10
C HIS A 68 -3.33 -0.51 -23.75
N VAL A 69 -3.68 -0.27 -25.02
CA VAL A 69 -3.11 0.81 -25.84
C VAL A 69 -3.79 2.17 -25.65
N PRO A 70 -5.14 2.30 -25.63
CA PRO A 70 -5.81 3.59 -25.49
C PRO A 70 -5.42 4.35 -24.21
N PRO A 71 -5.70 5.67 -24.14
CA PRO A 71 -5.49 6.48 -22.93
C PRO A 71 -6.12 5.90 -21.66
N VAL A 72 -7.19 5.11 -21.80
CA VAL A 72 -7.82 4.39 -20.68
C VAL A 72 -6.95 3.21 -20.20
N GLY A 73 -6.34 2.48 -21.13
CA GLY A 73 -5.46 1.33 -20.88
C GLY A 73 -4.05 1.72 -20.40
N ARG A 74 -3.57 2.92 -20.76
CA ARG A 74 -2.32 3.57 -20.32
C ARG A 74 -1.06 2.71 -20.42
N HIS A 75 -1.02 1.75 -21.35
CA HIS A 75 0.07 0.78 -21.44
C HIS A 75 0.40 0.12 -20.10
N THR A 76 -0.64 -0.19 -19.31
CA THR A 76 -0.43 -0.76 -17.98
C THR A 76 0.24 -2.13 -18.05
N GLY A 77 1.16 -2.37 -17.10
CA GLY A 77 1.92 -3.63 -17.05
C GLY A 77 1.03 -4.87 -16.93
N ILE A 78 1.62 -6.01 -17.29
CA ILE A 78 1.00 -7.34 -17.41
C ILE A 78 -0.05 -7.63 -16.33
N VAL A 79 0.30 -7.47 -15.04
CA VAL A 79 -0.58 -7.82 -13.92
C VAL A 79 -1.89 -7.02 -13.94
N LYS A 80 -1.83 -5.73 -14.28
CA LYS A 80 -3.01 -4.85 -14.30
C LYS A 80 -3.89 -5.18 -15.50
N THR A 81 -3.30 -5.30 -16.69
CA THR A 81 -4.02 -5.67 -17.91
C THR A 81 -4.71 -7.02 -17.74
N ARG A 82 -4.00 -8.03 -17.24
CA ARG A 82 -4.55 -9.36 -16.93
C ARG A 82 -5.73 -9.28 -15.95
N THR A 83 -5.57 -8.54 -14.84
CA THR A 83 -6.62 -8.44 -13.81
C THR A 83 -7.89 -7.82 -14.38
N SER A 84 -7.77 -6.74 -15.17
CA SER A 84 -8.91 -6.06 -15.80
C SER A 84 -9.59 -6.92 -16.87
N MET A 85 -8.83 -7.67 -17.67
CA MET A 85 -9.44 -8.51 -18.70
C MET A 85 -10.07 -9.78 -18.10
N CYS A 86 -9.41 -10.44 -17.15
CA CYS A 86 -9.90 -11.68 -16.54
C CYS A 86 -11.13 -11.51 -15.66
N SER A 87 -11.49 -10.27 -15.28
CA SER A 87 -12.74 -9.97 -14.59
C SER A 87 -13.95 -9.93 -15.53
N VAL A 88 -13.75 -9.72 -16.84
CA VAL A 88 -14.83 -9.54 -17.82
C VAL A 88 -14.87 -10.64 -18.87
N PHE A 89 -13.72 -11.19 -19.26
CA PHE A 89 -13.60 -12.16 -20.35
C PHE A 89 -13.01 -13.50 -19.90
N TYR A 90 -13.20 -14.52 -20.75
CA TYR A 90 -12.64 -15.84 -20.53
C TYR A 90 -12.31 -16.56 -21.84
N TRP A 91 -11.14 -17.20 -21.87
CA TRP A 91 -10.83 -18.32 -22.76
C TRP A 91 -9.74 -19.18 -22.13
N HIS A 92 -9.54 -20.38 -22.66
CA HIS A 92 -8.49 -21.26 -22.17
C HIS A 92 -7.12 -20.72 -22.55
N GLY A 93 -6.22 -20.53 -21.58
CA GLY A 93 -4.89 -19.96 -21.82
C GLY A 93 -4.81 -18.43 -21.77
N MET A 94 -5.93 -17.74 -21.49
CA MET A 94 -6.03 -16.27 -21.45
C MET A 94 -4.90 -15.56 -20.72
N THR A 95 -4.48 -16.07 -19.56
CA THR A 95 -3.38 -15.46 -18.80
C THR A 95 -2.07 -15.46 -19.58
N ALA A 96 -1.69 -16.58 -20.20
CA ALA A 96 -0.47 -16.70 -20.96
C ALA A 96 -0.51 -15.85 -22.24
N ASP A 97 -1.67 -15.79 -22.91
CA ASP A 97 -1.83 -14.97 -24.11
C ASP A 97 -1.70 -13.47 -23.81
N ILE A 98 -2.30 -12.99 -22.70
CA ILE A 98 -2.17 -11.59 -22.26
C ILE A 98 -0.73 -11.28 -21.88
N GLU A 99 -0.09 -12.17 -21.12
CA GLU A 99 1.31 -12.03 -20.71
C GLU A 99 2.24 -11.90 -21.91
N LYS A 100 2.09 -12.81 -22.88
CA LYS A 100 2.85 -12.78 -24.14
C LYS A 100 2.60 -11.48 -24.91
N TRP A 101 1.35 -11.14 -25.18
CA TRP A 101 1.02 -9.98 -26.02
C TRP A 101 1.48 -8.65 -25.42
N VAL A 102 1.32 -8.47 -24.10
CA VAL A 102 1.77 -7.25 -23.41
C VAL A 102 3.30 -7.17 -23.38
N SER A 103 3.99 -8.30 -23.21
CA SER A 103 5.47 -8.34 -23.25
C SER A 103 6.04 -8.01 -24.63
N GLU A 104 5.29 -8.29 -25.70
CA GLU A 104 5.68 -8.00 -27.08
C GLU A 104 5.23 -6.61 -27.56
N CYS A 105 4.66 -5.77 -26.67
CA CYS A 105 4.18 -4.44 -27.05
C CYS A 105 5.33 -3.49 -27.42
N ASP A 106 5.47 -3.16 -28.70
CA ASP A 106 6.52 -2.30 -29.25
C ASP A 106 6.63 -0.93 -28.55
N GLN A 107 5.51 -0.27 -28.23
CA GLN A 107 5.53 1.01 -27.52
C GLN A 107 6.08 0.87 -26.09
N CYS A 108 5.74 -0.21 -25.39
CA CYS A 108 6.31 -0.50 -24.08
C CYS A 108 7.78 -0.85 -24.18
N GLN A 109 8.19 -1.67 -25.15
CA GLN A 109 9.58 -2.07 -25.35
C GLN A 109 10.50 -0.91 -25.74
N ARG A 110 9.99 0.09 -26.49
CA ARG A 110 10.75 1.30 -26.85
C ARG A 110 10.91 2.30 -25.70
N VAL A 111 9.95 2.32 -24.78
CA VAL A 111 9.93 3.23 -23.61
C VAL A 111 10.54 2.57 -22.37
N GLU A 112 10.61 1.24 -22.34
CA GLU A 112 11.29 0.49 -21.29
C GLU A 112 12.77 0.87 -21.28
N THR A 113 13.11 1.80 -20.38
CA THR A 113 14.43 1.80 -19.76
C THR A 113 14.62 0.40 -19.21
N PRO A 114 15.76 -0.29 -19.46
CA PRO A 114 15.97 -1.61 -18.92
C PRO A 114 15.66 -1.54 -17.44
N VAL A 115 14.60 -2.24 -17.04
CA VAL A 115 14.39 -2.56 -15.64
C VAL A 115 15.64 -3.35 -15.34
N ARG A 116 16.64 -2.71 -14.73
CA ARG A 116 17.63 -3.45 -13.98
C ARG A 116 16.76 -4.37 -13.15
N VAL A 117 16.87 -5.67 -13.41
CA VAL A 117 16.53 -6.66 -12.41
C VAL A 117 17.46 -6.29 -11.27
N CYS A 118 17.05 -5.34 -10.45
CA CYS A 118 17.41 -5.36 -9.06
C CYS A 118 17.02 -6.78 -8.70
N LYS A 119 18.04 -7.62 -8.47
CA LYS A 119 17.91 -8.81 -7.63
C LYS A 119 16.80 -8.45 -6.65
N THR A 120 15.70 -9.21 -6.64
CA THR A 120 14.59 -9.00 -5.70
C THR A 120 15.20 -8.50 -4.41
N PRO A 121 15.08 -7.19 -4.10
CA PRO A 121 15.96 -6.61 -3.11
C PRO A 121 15.74 -7.42 -1.85
N ASP A 122 16.82 -7.93 -1.25
CA ASP A 122 16.75 -8.74 -0.03
C ASP A 122 15.75 -8.07 0.91
N TYR A 123 14.59 -8.71 1.04
CA TYR A 123 13.54 -8.18 1.88
C TYR A 123 13.99 -8.46 3.30
N PHE A 124 14.48 -7.44 4.01
CA PHE A 124 14.70 -7.63 5.43
C PHE A 124 13.34 -7.86 6.09
N LYS A 125 13.20 -9.03 6.73
CA LYS A 125 11.97 -9.43 7.41
C LYS A 125 11.84 -8.62 8.69
N VAL A 126 10.99 -7.60 8.68
CA VAL A 126 10.62 -6.85 9.88
C VAL A 126 9.54 -7.65 10.60
N SER A 127 9.78 -8.00 11.87
CA SER A 127 8.90 -8.89 12.63
C SER A 127 8.23 -8.20 13.81
N ALA A 128 8.72 -7.03 14.23
CA ALA A 128 8.12 -6.23 15.29
C ALA A 128 7.91 -4.77 14.87
N VAL A 129 6.91 -4.14 15.49
CA VAL A 129 6.69 -2.69 15.38
C VAL A 129 7.88 -1.99 16.01
N TRP A 130 8.29 -0.87 15.42
CA TRP A 130 9.40 -0.06 15.90
C TRP A 130 10.77 -0.76 15.81
N GLU A 131 10.88 -1.86 15.06
CA GLU A 131 12.14 -2.58 14.89
C GLU A 131 13.10 -1.86 13.93
N ILE A 132 12.56 -1.37 12.81
CA ILE A 132 13.32 -0.66 11.78
C ILE A 132 12.55 0.58 11.36
N ILE A 133 13.20 1.74 11.49
CA ILE A 133 12.63 3.03 11.08
C ILE A 133 13.37 3.55 9.86
N SER A 134 12.63 4.00 8.85
CA SER A 134 13.18 4.72 7.71
C SER A 134 13.06 6.22 7.92
N ILE A 135 14.17 6.94 7.89
CA ILE A 135 14.16 8.39 7.89
C ILE A 135 14.37 8.94 6.48
N THR A 136 13.69 10.03 6.14
CA THR A 136 13.87 10.71 4.85
C THR A 136 13.58 12.18 4.98
N MET A 137 14.39 13.00 4.31
CA MET A 137 14.22 14.43 4.22
C MET A 137 13.33 14.81 3.03
N ILE A 138 12.33 15.66 3.25
CA ILE A 138 11.54 16.33 2.21
C ILE A 138 11.97 17.80 2.17
N GLY A 139 12.33 18.30 1.00
CA GLY A 139 12.63 19.71 0.79
C GLY A 139 13.78 19.95 -0.19
N PRO A 140 14.20 21.22 -0.36
CA PRO A 140 13.61 22.40 0.30
C PRO A 140 12.16 22.66 -0.15
N LEU A 141 11.33 23.12 0.78
CA LEU A 141 9.97 23.61 0.58
C LEU A 141 9.94 25.13 0.69
N PRO A 142 8.88 25.81 0.21
CA PRO A 142 8.69 27.24 0.50
C PRO A 142 8.76 27.49 2.00
N LYS A 143 9.49 28.52 2.40
CA LYS A 143 9.75 28.83 3.80
C LYS A 143 8.47 29.23 4.51
N THR A 144 8.17 28.60 5.65
CA THR A 144 7.01 28.98 6.47
C THR A 144 7.26 30.28 7.22
N SER A 145 6.19 30.87 7.75
CA SER A 145 6.28 32.01 8.67
C SER A 145 7.12 31.69 9.92
N SER A 146 7.11 30.43 10.36
CA SER A 146 7.94 29.90 11.46
C SER A 146 9.41 29.66 11.06
N GLY A 147 9.72 29.81 9.77
CA GLY A 147 11.05 29.65 9.20
C GLY A 147 11.44 28.22 8.80
N PHE A 148 10.47 27.29 8.70
CA PHE A 148 10.75 25.91 8.31
C PHE A 148 10.83 25.77 6.79
N GLU A 149 11.78 24.96 6.32
CA GLU A 149 12.06 24.73 4.89
C GLU A 149 12.16 23.24 4.55
N TYR A 150 12.22 22.37 5.56
CA TYR A 150 12.38 20.93 5.39
C TYR A 150 11.42 20.15 6.28
N ILE A 151 11.17 18.89 5.92
CA ILE A 151 10.42 17.95 6.76
C ILE A 151 11.25 16.67 6.90
N LEU A 152 11.66 16.34 8.12
CA LEU A 152 12.19 15.03 8.44
C LEU A 152 11.02 14.08 8.67
N THR A 153 10.90 13.06 7.85
CA THR A 153 9.95 11.96 8.05
C THR A 153 10.66 10.76 8.66
N ALA A 154 10.00 10.06 9.57
CA ALA A 154 10.46 8.81 10.17
C ALA A 154 9.31 7.80 10.11
N THR A 155 9.44 6.76 9.27
CA THR A 155 8.39 5.76 9.04
C THR A 155 8.81 4.40 9.57
N ASP A 156 8.00 3.81 10.44
CA ASP A 156 8.17 2.43 10.89
C ASP A 156 7.90 1.44 9.74
N CYS A 157 8.84 0.52 9.52
CA CYS A 157 8.78 -0.39 8.39
C CYS A 157 7.68 -1.45 8.50
N LEU A 158 7.18 -1.77 9.71
CA LEU A 158 6.11 -2.75 9.88
C LEU A 158 4.72 -2.10 9.90
N SER A 159 4.45 -1.30 10.93
CA SER A 159 3.15 -0.65 11.19
C SER A 159 2.79 0.41 10.14
N LYS A 160 3.79 0.94 9.44
CA LYS A 160 3.66 2.12 8.57
C LYS A 160 3.33 3.39 9.34
N TRP A 161 3.52 3.39 10.67
CA TRP A 161 3.44 4.60 11.48
C TRP A 161 4.47 5.60 10.98
N VAL A 162 4.04 6.84 10.77
CA VAL A 162 4.90 7.93 10.30
C VAL A 162 4.94 9.02 11.35
N GLU A 163 6.12 9.49 11.71
CA GLU A 163 6.39 10.77 12.36
C GLU A 163 6.93 11.73 11.31
N ALA A 164 6.59 13.01 11.43
CA ALA A 164 7.21 14.04 10.61
C ALA A 164 7.49 15.29 11.45
N PHE A 165 8.64 15.91 11.21
CA PHE A 165 9.14 17.05 11.96
C PHE A 165 9.46 18.18 10.98
N PRO A 166 8.85 19.37 11.14
CA PRO A 166 9.27 20.53 10.38
C PRO A 166 10.67 20.95 10.84
N GLN A 167 11.53 21.32 9.90
CA GLN A 167 12.92 21.68 10.15
C GLN A 167 13.31 22.95 9.38
N LYS A 168 14.15 23.78 10.00
CA LYS A 168 14.70 24.99 9.37
C LYS A 168 15.84 24.64 8.43
N THR A 169 16.59 23.60 8.77
CA THR A 169 17.75 23.12 7.99
C THR A 169 17.66 21.62 7.76
N ASN A 170 18.43 21.11 6.80
CA ASN A 170 18.64 19.68 6.63
C ASN A 170 19.84 19.16 7.46
N SER A 171 20.27 19.91 8.48
CA SER A 171 21.48 19.59 9.24
C SER A 171 21.33 18.32 10.08
N ALA A 172 22.41 17.56 10.19
CA ALA A 172 22.45 16.37 11.05
C ALA A 172 22.17 16.71 12.52
N GLU A 173 22.49 17.91 12.96
CA GLU A 173 22.20 18.38 14.33
C GLU A 173 20.71 18.46 14.61
N GLU A 174 19.96 19.16 13.75
CA GLU A 174 18.52 19.33 13.91
C GLU A 174 17.80 17.98 13.76
N VAL A 175 18.27 17.14 12.84
CA VAL A 175 17.77 15.77 12.66
C VAL A 175 17.97 14.95 13.93
N SER A 176 19.15 14.98 14.54
CA SER A 176 19.46 14.20 15.74
C SER A 176 18.60 14.61 16.94
N LYS A 177 18.33 15.92 17.11
CA LYS A 177 17.43 16.43 18.15
C LYS A 177 15.99 15.92 17.98
N ASN A 178 15.48 15.94 16.75
CA ASN A 178 14.15 15.43 16.43
C ASN A 178 14.04 13.91 16.61
N LEU A 179 15.08 13.17 16.21
CA LEU A 179 15.16 11.73 16.43
C LEU A 179 15.16 11.38 17.92
N CYS A 180 15.98 12.04 18.74
CA CYS A 180 15.98 11.81 20.19
C CYS A 180 14.59 12.08 20.81
N THR A 181 13.95 13.18 20.42
CA THR A 181 12.58 13.54 20.85
C THR A 181 11.53 12.49 20.44
N MET A 182 11.69 11.91 19.25
CA MET A 182 10.85 10.79 18.81
C MET A 182 11.07 9.56 19.67
N PHE A 183 12.33 9.21 19.91
CA PHE A 183 12.65 8.03 20.66
C PHE A 183 12.12 8.13 22.10
N TYR A 184 12.20 9.29 22.76
CA TYR A 184 11.67 9.47 24.14
C TYR A 184 10.18 9.16 24.27
N ARG A 185 9.42 9.20 23.16
CA ARG A 185 8.00 8.87 23.12
C ARG A 185 7.71 7.40 22.86
N HIS A 186 8.48 6.78 21.97
CA HIS A 186 8.16 5.44 21.42
C HIS A 186 9.12 4.34 21.84
N GLY A 187 10.24 4.69 22.46
CA GLY A 187 11.35 3.78 22.65
C GLY A 187 12.33 3.79 21.48
N TRP A 188 13.39 2.99 21.63
CA TRP A 188 14.54 2.96 20.73
C TRP A 188 14.33 1.90 19.65
N PRO A 189 14.47 2.23 18.36
CA PRO A 189 14.43 1.20 17.32
C PRO A 189 15.72 0.38 17.29
N LYS A 190 15.66 -0.84 16.72
CA LYS A 190 16.88 -1.65 16.56
C LYS A 190 17.79 -1.10 15.48
N ARG A 191 17.22 -0.52 14.41
CA ARG A 191 17.97 0.08 13.28
C ARG A 191 17.21 1.25 12.68
N ILE A 192 17.96 2.21 12.16
CA ILE A 192 17.43 3.36 11.42
C ILE A 192 18.08 3.40 10.06
N LEU A 193 17.28 3.64 9.02
CA LEU A 193 17.73 3.65 7.65
C LEU A 193 17.53 5.04 7.06
N THR A 194 18.57 5.64 6.50
CA THR A 194 18.50 6.95 5.83
C THR A 194 18.86 6.82 4.35
N ASN A 195 18.14 7.52 3.49
CA ASN A 195 18.49 7.61 2.06
C ASN A 195 19.57 8.66 1.75
N GLN A 196 20.07 9.36 2.77
CA GLN A 196 21.21 10.27 2.64
C GLN A 196 22.53 9.47 2.57
N GLY A 197 23.62 10.16 2.22
CA GLY A 197 24.95 9.55 2.12
C GLY A 197 25.49 9.03 3.46
N GLN A 198 26.54 8.21 3.39
CA GLN A 198 27.17 7.59 4.57
C GLN A 198 27.70 8.64 5.55
N GLU A 199 28.32 9.70 5.04
CA GLU A 199 28.79 10.84 5.84
C GLU A 199 27.68 11.46 6.69
N PHE A 200 26.49 11.67 6.12
CA PHE A 200 25.33 12.16 6.86
C PHE A 200 24.87 11.16 7.93
N ALA A 201 24.81 9.87 7.58
CA ALA A 201 24.42 8.83 8.53
C ALA A 201 25.39 8.75 9.73
N ASP A 202 26.68 8.85 9.48
CA ASP A 202 27.73 8.82 10.50
C ASP A 202 27.65 10.05 11.41
N GLU A 203 27.44 11.23 10.84
CA GLU A 203 27.28 12.46 11.62
C GLU A 203 26.01 12.43 12.49
N VAL A 204 24.87 11.96 11.96
CA VAL A 204 23.65 11.80 12.78
C VAL A 204 23.85 10.74 13.88
N ASN A 205 24.57 9.65 13.61
CA ASN A 205 24.93 8.66 14.64
C ASN A 205 25.72 9.33 15.76
N ARG A 206 26.80 10.04 15.43
CA ARG A 206 27.68 10.71 16.39
C ARG A 206 26.89 11.67 17.28
N ARG A 207 26.06 12.53 16.68
CA ARG A 207 25.24 13.51 17.41
C ARG A 207 24.18 12.85 18.28
N CYS A 208 23.51 11.79 17.80
CA CYS A 208 22.59 11.03 18.63
C CYS A 208 23.30 10.40 19.82
N CYS A 209 24.48 9.80 19.61
CA CYS A 209 25.29 9.22 20.68
C CYS A 209 25.66 10.26 21.75
N GLU A 210 26.08 11.46 21.32
CA GLU A 210 26.39 12.58 22.21
C GLU A 210 25.18 13.03 23.04
N LEU A 211 24.03 13.24 22.38
CA LEU A 211 22.80 13.67 23.06
C LEU A 211 22.29 12.64 24.06
N LEU A 212 22.50 11.35 23.79
CA LEU A 212 22.00 10.24 24.60
C LEU A 212 23.01 9.68 25.59
N SER A 213 24.28 10.13 25.52
CA SER A 213 25.40 9.56 26.29
C SER A 213 25.52 8.04 26.12
N VAL A 214 25.43 7.55 24.87
CA VAL A 214 25.59 6.13 24.52
C VAL A 214 26.73 5.92 23.54
N GLU A 215 27.27 4.70 23.51
CA GLU A 215 28.42 4.38 22.65
C GLU A 215 28.05 4.24 21.18
N ARG A 216 26.85 3.75 20.88
CA ARG A 216 26.49 3.41 19.49
C ARG A 216 24.99 3.47 19.21
N MET A 217 24.67 4.07 18.06
CA MET A 217 23.41 3.92 17.35
C MET A 217 23.61 3.16 16.04
N ALA A 218 22.54 2.58 15.49
CA ALA A 218 22.56 1.82 14.25
C ALA A 218 21.82 2.55 13.12
N ILE A 219 22.22 3.79 12.83
CA ILE A 219 21.76 4.54 11.66
C ILE A 219 22.65 4.16 10.48
N THR A 220 22.07 3.66 9.39
CA THR A 220 22.83 3.26 8.21
C THR A 220 22.19 3.79 6.94
N THR A 221 22.98 3.86 5.87
CA THR A 221 22.48 4.19 4.54
C THR A 221 21.50 3.12 4.05
N ASN A 222 20.57 3.57 3.20
CA ASN A 222 19.37 2.79 2.93
C ASN A 222 19.60 1.62 1.98
N HIS A 223 18.86 0.54 2.24
CA HIS A 223 18.62 -0.51 1.26
C HIS A 223 17.49 -0.06 0.30
N ALA A 224 17.55 -0.47 -0.97
CA ALA A 224 16.65 0.00 -2.03
C ALA A 224 15.14 -0.15 -1.71
N GLN A 225 14.78 -1.09 -0.85
CA GLN A 225 13.39 -1.33 -0.42
C GLN A 225 12.83 -0.20 0.42
N THR A 226 13.57 0.29 1.41
CA THR A 226 13.07 1.28 2.36
C THR A 226 12.91 2.64 1.69
N TYR A 227 13.73 2.93 0.67
CA TYR A 227 13.55 4.09 -0.20
C TYR A 227 12.16 4.10 -0.86
N ARG A 228 11.62 2.95 -1.28
CA ARG A 228 10.26 2.88 -1.86
C ARG A 228 9.18 3.13 -0.81
N LEU A 229 9.41 2.66 0.43
CA LEU A 229 8.47 2.89 1.53
C LEU A 229 8.39 4.37 1.87
N SER A 230 9.54 5.00 2.14
CA SER A 230 9.60 6.43 2.48
C SER A 230 9.16 7.30 1.31
N GLY A 231 9.51 6.95 0.07
CA GLY A 231 9.08 7.68 -1.13
C GLY A 231 7.56 7.78 -1.27
N ARG A 232 6.81 6.72 -0.92
CA ARG A 232 5.35 6.74 -1.00
C ARG A 232 4.71 7.57 0.11
N THR A 233 5.20 7.44 1.34
CA THR A 233 4.76 8.27 2.47
C THR A 233 4.99 9.75 2.17
N ASN A 234 6.18 10.09 1.65
CA ASN A 234 6.54 11.46 1.30
C ASN A 234 5.64 12.01 0.19
N SER A 235 5.35 11.20 -0.83
CA SER A 235 4.43 11.59 -1.89
C SER A 235 3.03 11.91 -1.35
N ASN A 236 2.53 11.13 -0.38
CA ASN A 236 1.25 11.39 0.26
C ASN A 236 1.26 12.69 1.07
N ILE A 237 2.31 12.93 1.86
CA ILE A 237 2.48 14.17 2.64
C ILE A 237 2.54 15.37 1.69
N THR A 238 3.44 15.37 0.72
CA THR A 238 3.60 16.48 -0.23
C THR A 238 2.32 16.73 -1.03
N ARG A 239 1.59 15.68 -1.42
CA ARG A 239 0.28 15.82 -2.08
C ARG A 239 -0.74 16.49 -1.16
N ALA A 240 -0.82 16.09 0.10
CA ALA A 240 -1.76 16.69 1.05
C ALA A 240 -1.41 18.16 1.34
N LEU A 241 -0.13 18.47 1.54
CA LEU A 241 0.33 19.86 1.74
C LEU A 241 -0.01 20.75 0.54
N ARG A 242 0.09 20.26 -0.70
CA ARG A 242 -0.34 21.01 -1.89
C ARG A 242 -1.84 21.36 -1.92
N ILE A 243 -2.66 20.62 -1.18
CA ILE A 243 -4.11 20.83 -1.12
C ILE A 243 -4.47 21.79 0.03
N PHE A 244 -3.81 21.65 1.18
CA PHE A 244 -4.18 22.35 2.41
C PHE A 244 -3.38 23.62 2.69
N ALA A 245 -2.12 23.69 2.25
CA ALA A 245 -1.34 24.91 2.42
C ALA A 245 -1.97 26.06 1.62
N ASN A 246 -1.84 27.28 2.14
CA ASN A 246 -2.34 28.46 1.48
C ASN A 246 -1.61 28.73 0.14
N GLU A 247 -2.07 29.73 -0.60
CA GLU A 247 -1.50 30.08 -1.91
C GLU A 247 -0.01 30.46 -1.84
N ARG A 248 0.41 31.11 -0.74
CA ARG A 248 1.80 31.51 -0.47
C ARG A 248 2.68 30.34 -0.03
N LYS A 249 2.06 29.24 0.42
CA LYS A 249 2.69 28.03 0.94
C LYS A 249 3.59 28.31 2.13
N ASP A 250 3.24 29.27 2.98
CA ASP A 250 4.01 29.69 4.15
C ASP A 250 3.42 29.20 5.49
N ASP A 251 2.43 28.29 5.44
CA ASP A 251 1.69 27.75 6.59
C ASP A 251 1.62 26.21 6.61
N TRP A 252 2.41 25.54 5.76
CA TRP A 252 2.33 24.09 5.59
C TRP A 252 2.69 23.30 6.87
N ASP A 253 3.44 23.91 7.80
CA ASP A 253 3.85 23.32 9.08
C ASP A 253 2.64 23.07 9.99
N ILE A 254 1.62 23.93 9.94
CA ILE A 254 0.40 23.83 10.76
C ILE A 254 -0.42 22.59 10.38
N TYR A 255 -0.39 22.18 9.11
CA TYR A 255 -1.18 21.06 8.60
C TYR A 255 -0.49 19.70 8.75
N LEU A 256 0.77 19.67 9.20
CA LEU A 256 1.54 18.43 9.24
C LEU A 256 0.90 17.39 10.17
N ASP A 257 0.58 17.76 11.41
CA ASP A 257 -0.04 16.86 12.38
C ASP A 257 -1.43 16.34 11.94
N PRO A 258 -2.37 17.18 11.46
CA PRO A 258 -3.63 16.71 10.89
C PRO A 258 -3.44 15.71 9.74
N ILE A 259 -2.47 15.97 8.85
CA ILE A 259 -2.15 15.05 7.73
C ILE A 259 -1.62 13.73 8.27
N LEU A 260 -0.69 13.76 9.22
CA LEU A 260 -0.14 12.57 9.85
C LEU A 260 -1.24 11.76 10.54
N PHE A 261 -2.15 12.41 11.27
CA PHE A 261 -3.29 11.73 11.89
C PHE A 261 -4.10 10.96 10.84
N GLY A 262 -4.43 11.59 9.70
CA GLY A 262 -5.13 10.93 8.60
C GLY A 262 -4.36 9.77 7.96
N LEU A 263 -3.03 9.84 7.89
CA LEU A 263 -2.19 8.73 7.42
C LEU A 263 -2.12 7.58 8.44
N ARG A 264 -2.13 7.90 9.74
CA ARG A 264 -2.04 6.94 10.84
C ARG A 264 -3.36 6.21 11.08
N SER A 265 -4.50 6.88 10.94
CA SER A 265 -5.81 6.32 11.29
C SER A 265 -6.48 5.52 10.16
N LYS A 266 -6.11 5.75 8.91
CA LYS A 266 -6.73 5.06 7.76
C LYS A 266 -6.05 3.73 7.46
N MET A 267 -6.83 2.78 6.94
CA MET A 267 -6.33 1.48 6.50
C MET A 267 -5.19 1.64 5.46
N HIS A 268 -4.04 1.03 5.74
CA HIS A 268 -2.92 1.06 4.80
C HIS A 268 -3.00 -0.09 3.79
N CYS A 269 -2.67 0.18 2.53
CA CYS A 269 -2.92 -0.76 1.42
C CYS A 269 -2.11 -2.07 1.51
N THR A 270 -0.96 -2.05 2.17
CA THR A 270 -0.08 -3.23 2.34
C THR A 270 -0.42 -4.07 3.56
N THR A 271 -0.74 -3.44 4.70
CA THR A 271 -1.02 -4.13 5.97
C THR A 271 -2.49 -4.51 6.11
N LYS A 272 -3.38 -3.88 5.32
CA LYS A 272 -4.85 -4.06 5.38
C LYS A 272 -5.47 -3.66 6.73
N VAL A 273 -4.71 -2.99 7.58
CA VAL A 273 -5.14 -2.41 8.86
C VAL A 273 -4.55 -1.00 9.00
N SER A 274 -5.05 -0.19 9.93
CA SER A 274 -4.50 1.14 10.17
C SER A 274 -3.12 1.07 10.87
N PRO A 275 -2.20 2.01 10.57
CA PRO A 275 -0.99 2.16 11.36
C PRO A 275 -1.26 2.39 12.86
N PHE A 276 -2.34 3.08 13.20
CA PHE A 276 -2.74 3.36 14.58
C PHE A 276 -3.07 2.07 15.34
N LEU A 277 -3.81 1.15 14.72
CA LEU A 277 -4.09 -0.16 15.29
C LEU A 277 -2.82 -0.97 15.52
N LEU A 278 -1.91 -0.99 14.55
CA LEU A 278 -0.65 -1.72 14.68
C LEU A 278 0.27 -1.14 15.76
N MET A 279 0.28 0.18 15.91
CA MET A 279 1.14 0.87 16.88
C MET A 279 0.61 0.75 18.32
N TYR A 280 -0.70 0.91 18.52
CA TYR A 280 -1.30 1.03 19.86
C TYR A 280 -2.27 -0.09 20.24
N GLY A 281 -2.53 -1.06 19.36
CA GLY A 281 -3.49 -2.14 19.61
C GLY A 281 -4.95 -1.69 19.68
N ARG A 282 -5.26 -0.45 19.28
CA ARG A 282 -6.62 0.11 19.19
C ARG A 282 -6.73 1.02 17.99
N GLU A 283 -7.93 1.25 17.49
CA GLU A 283 -8.15 2.25 16.43
C GLU A 283 -8.08 3.69 16.98
N ALA A 284 -7.79 4.63 16.07
CA ALA A 284 -7.93 6.04 16.37
C ALA A 284 -9.42 6.38 16.52
N ARG A 285 -9.75 7.22 17.50
CA ARG A 285 -11.10 7.78 17.64
C ARG A 285 -11.14 9.17 17.03
N TYR A 286 -12.12 9.43 16.20
CA TYR A 286 -12.44 10.75 15.66
C TYR A 286 -13.33 11.53 16.63
N PRO A 287 -13.25 12.87 16.65
CA PRO A 287 -14.09 13.68 17.54
C PRO A 287 -15.60 13.39 17.41
N SER A 288 -16.08 13.12 16.20
CA SER A 288 -17.49 12.77 15.92
C SER A 288 -17.92 11.41 16.48
N GLU A 289 -16.97 10.56 16.88
CA GLU A 289 -17.24 9.24 17.46
C GLU A 289 -17.29 9.29 19.00
N VAL A 290 -17.13 10.47 19.61
CA VAL A 290 -17.23 10.66 21.06
C VAL A 290 -18.66 11.13 21.37
N PRO A 291 -19.51 10.29 21.98
CA PRO A 291 -20.84 10.71 22.44
C PRO A 291 -20.76 11.86 23.44
N GLU A 292 -21.78 12.71 23.51
CA GLU A 292 -21.88 13.80 24.51
C GLU A 292 -21.92 13.25 25.95
N ASN A 293 -22.57 12.09 26.14
CA ASN A 293 -22.69 11.40 27.42
C ASN A 293 -22.00 10.03 27.36
N VAL A 294 -20.68 10.00 27.53
CA VAL A 294 -19.94 8.75 27.73
C VAL A 294 -19.79 8.52 29.23
N PRO A 295 -20.44 7.50 29.83
CA PRO A 295 -19.97 7.02 31.12
C PRO A 295 -18.53 6.55 30.91
N LEU A 296 -17.58 7.18 31.62
CA LEU A 296 -16.16 6.82 31.55
C LEU A 296 -16.06 5.31 31.74
N SER A 297 -15.70 4.60 30.67
CA SER A 297 -15.51 3.17 30.77
C SER A 297 -14.35 2.96 31.74
N SER A 298 -14.56 2.11 32.75
CA SER A 298 -13.45 1.58 33.52
C SER A 298 -12.60 0.80 32.53
N VAL A 299 -11.57 1.42 31.97
CA VAL A 299 -10.61 0.75 31.09
C VAL A 299 -10.12 -0.47 31.85
N MET A 300 -10.63 -1.64 31.46
CA MET A 300 -10.25 -2.88 32.09
C MET A 300 -8.94 -3.28 31.45
N LEU A 301 -7.86 -2.75 32.03
CA LEU A 301 -6.50 -3.24 31.83
C LEU A 301 -6.48 -4.77 31.77
N PRO A 302 -5.49 -5.37 31.06
CA PRO A 302 -5.30 -6.81 31.07
C PRO A 302 -5.35 -7.34 32.50
N LYS A 303 -6.00 -8.49 32.71
CA LYS A 303 -6.36 -8.99 34.05
C LYS A 303 -5.18 -9.02 35.01
N GLU A 304 -3.99 -9.31 34.51
CA GLU A 304 -2.71 -9.32 35.21
C GLU A 304 -2.27 -7.96 35.80
N TYR A 305 -2.67 -6.84 35.21
CA TYR A 305 -2.31 -5.50 35.68
C TYR A 305 -3.34 -4.89 36.65
N ARG A 306 -4.55 -5.46 36.71
CA ARG A 306 -5.63 -4.98 37.58
C ARG A 306 -5.26 -4.93 39.08
N PRO A 307 -4.49 -5.88 39.65
CA PRO A 307 -4.10 -5.82 41.06
C PRO A 307 -3.22 -4.62 41.43
N PHE A 308 -2.43 -4.13 40.47
CA PHE A 308 -1.47 -3.03 40.68
C PHE A 308 -2.11 -1.65 40.50
N ILE A 309 -3.20 -1.58 39.75
CA ILE A 309 -3.93 -0.34 39.45
C ILE A 309 -5.25 -0.39 40.22
N LYS A 310 -5.15 -0.25 41.55
CA LYS A 310 -6.32 -0.08 42.41
C LYS A 310 -7.01 1.24 42.04
N LYS A 311 -8.35 1.20 41.90
CA LYS A 311 -9.25 2.34 41.59
C LYS A 311 -8.67 3.66 42.09
N GLN A 312 -8.26 4.54 41.17
CA GLN A 312 -7.69 5.83 41.54
C GLN A 312 -8.72 6.87 41.99
N ASP A 313 -10.02 6.63 41.82
CA ASP A 313 -11.06 7.60 42.20
C ASP A 313 -12.20 6.97 42.99
N THR A 314 -12.12 7.04 44.33
CA THR A 314 -13.30 7.02 45.22
C THR A 314 -13.04 7.87 46.48
N LYS A 315 -12.63 9.13 46.32
CA LYS A 315 -12.59 10.11 47.43
C LYS A 315 -12.97 11.52 46.97
N HIS A 316 -14.14 11.67 46.37
CA HIS A 316 -14.84 12.96 46.33
C HIS A 316 -16.34 12.70 46.27
N ASP A 317 -16.91 12.26 47.39
CA ASP A 317 -18.36 12.30 47.69
C ASP A 317 -18.51 12.10 49.21
N ALA A 318 -18.10 13.09 49.99
CA ALA A 318 -18.47 13.26 51.40
C ALA A 318 -17.94 14.61 51.90
N LYS A 319 -18.57 15.71 51.45
CA LYS A 319 -18.73 16.98 52.16
C LYS A 319 -19.42 17.98 51.23
N GLU A 320 -20.74 17.92 51.22
CA GLU A 320 -21.65 19.06 51.26
C GLU A 320 -22.96 18.58 51.87
#